data_AF-A0A940DBN8-F1
#
_entry.id   AF-A0A940DBN8-F1
#
_cell.length_a   1.000
_cell.length_b   1.000
_cell.length_c   1.000
_cell.angle_alpha   90.00
_cell.angle_beta   90.00
_cell.angle_gamma   90.00
#
_symmetry.space_group_name_H-M   'P 1'
#
loop_
_entity.id
_entity.type
_entity.pdbx_description
1 polymer ?
#
loop_
_entity_poly.entity_id
_entity_poly.type
_entity_poly.pdbx_seq_one_letter_code
_entity_poly.pdbx_strand_id
1 'polypeptide(L)' 'MTKNGITYHYHVNGHGDVTALTDANGNIVAEYEYDAWGNILFQTGSMA' A
#
# COMPACT_ATOMS: atom_id res chain seq x y z
N MET A 1 -6.14 3.33 8.63
CA MET A 1 -7.50 3.86 8.38
C MET A 1 -8.48 2.70 8.43
N THR A 2 -9.64 2.82 9.08
CA THR A 2 -10.63 1.73 9.14
C THR A 2 -11.60 1.89 7.99
N LYS A 3 -11.53 1.02 6.98
CA LYS A 3 -12.51 0.99 5.88
C LYS A 3 -13.27 -0.33 5.98
N ASN A 4 -14.59 -0.27 6.06
CA ASN A 4 -15.45 -1.45 6.18
C ASN A 4 -15.17 -2.35 7.42
N GLY A 5 -14.65 -1.78 8.52
CA GLY A 5 -14.30 -2.54 9.74
C GLY A 5 -12.91 -3.20 9.69
N ILE A 6 -12.20 -3.10 8.57
CA ILE A 6 -10.83 -3.59 8.43
C ILE A 6 -9.87 -2.42 8.69
N THR A 7 -8.95 -2.60 9.64
CA THR A 7 -7.87 -1.65 9.89
C THR A 7 -6.81 -1.81 8.83
N TYR A 8 -6.51 -0.74 8.09
CA TYR A 8 -5.42 -0.74 7.11
C TYR A 8 -4.22 0.04 7.62
N HIS A 9 -3.04 -0.50 7.37
CA HIS A 9 -1.73 0.00 7.76
C HIS A 9 -1.01 0.49 6.49
N TYR A 10 -0.76 1.79 6.43
CA TYR A 10 -0.02 2.40 5.34
C TYR A 10 1.46 2.29 5.63
N HIS A 11 2.18 1.64 4.73
CA HIS A 11 3.63 1.64 4.70
C HIS A 11 4.03 2.77 3.77
N VAL A 12 4.84 3.69 4.29
CA VAL A 12 5.33 4.83 3.54
C VAL A 12 6.86 4.76 3.43
N ASN A 13 7.41 5.23 2.32
CA ASN A 13 8.85 5.42 2.17
C ASN A 13 9.32 6.63 3.00
N GLY A 14 10.63 6.87 3.04
CA GLY A 14 11.21 8.02 3.74
C GLY A 14 10.78 9.40 3.18
N HIS A 15 10.16 9.45 2.00
CA HIS A 15 9.58 10.65 1.40
C HIS A 15 8.11 10.86 1.74
N GLY A 16 7.43 9.86 2.33
CA GLY A 16 6.00 9.91 2.65
C GLY A 16 5.08 9.32 1.58
N ASP A 17 5.62 8.73 0.50
CA ASP A 17 4.82 8.02 -0.50
C ASP A 17 4.43 6.64 0.01
N VAL A 18 3.19 6.22 -0.25
CA VAL A 18 2.67 4.91 0.16
C VAL A 18 3.27 3.82 -0.73
N THR A 19 4.08 2.94 -0.15
CA THR A 19 4.67 1.78 -0.83
C THR A 19 3.89 0.49 -0.61
N ALA A 20 3.18 0.35 0.49
CA ALA A 20 2.32 -0.81 0.71
C ALA A 20 1.15 -0.48 1.64
N LEU A 21 0.10 -1.29 1.54
CA LEU A 21 -1.09 -1.25 2.35
C LEU A 21 -1.41 -2.65 2.85
N THR A 22 -1.32 -2.84 4.16
CA THR A 22 -1.62 -4.12 4.81
C THR A 22 -2.90 -4.04 5.64
N ASP A 23 -3.62 -5.14 5.80
CA ASP A 23 -4.79 -5.24 6.68
C ASP A 23 -4.34 -5.47 8.15
N ALA A 24 -5.32 -5.50 9.06
CA ALA A 24 -5.10 -5.73 10.49
C ALA A 24 -4.49 -7.10 10.82
N ASN A 25 -4.65 -8.07 9.92
CA ASN A 25 -4.13 -9.43 10.04
C ASN A 25 -2.74 -9.57 9.38
N GLY A 26 -2.21 -8.50 8.77
CA GLY A 26 -0.94 -8.50 8.05
C GLY A 26 -1.03 -8.96 6.59
N ASN A 27 -2.24 -9.10 6.03
CA ASN A 27 -2.38 -9.41 4.60
C ASN A 27 -2.11 -8.16 3.75
N ILE A 28 -1.30 -8.31 2.70
CA ILE A 28 -1.05 -7.24 1.75
C ILE A 28 -2.30 -7.05 0.89
N VAL A 29 -2.88 -5.86 0.99
CA VAL A 29 -4.13 -5.48 0.30
C VAL A 29 -3.83 -4.70 -0.96
N ALA A 30 -2.80 -3.85 -0.88
CA ALA A 30 -2.21 -3.20 -2.04
C ALA A 30 -0.71 -3.04 -1.82
N GLU A 31 0.05 -3.11 -2.89
CA GLU A 31 1.50 -2.89 -2.85
C GLU A 31 1.86 -2.07 -4.06
N TYR A 32 2.78 -1.13 -3.89
CA TYR A 32 3.23 -0.21 -4.91
C TYR A 32 4.75 -0.15 -4.87
N GLU A 33 5.39 -0.69 -5.91
CA GLU A 33 6.81 -0.45 -6.13
C GLU A 33 6.98 0.68 -7.11
N TYR A 34 7.86 1.62 -6.77
CA TYR A 34 8.20 2.76 -7.59
C TYR A 34 9.67 2.68 -8.02
N ASP A 35 9.99 3.13 -9.22
CA ASP A 35 11.37 3.40 -9.61
C ASP A 35 11.91 4.67 -8.94
N ALA A 36 13.20 4.95 -9.11
CA ALA A 36 13.86 6.14 -8.56
C ALA A 36 13.31 7.48 -9.10
N TRP A 37 12.45 7.44 -10.11
CA TRP A 37 11.79 8.61 -10.72
C TRP A 37 10.31 8.71 -10.33
N GLY A 38 9.79 7.79 -9.51
CA GLY A 38 8.40 7.77 -9.05
C GLY A 38 7.43 7.07 -10.00
N ASN A 39 7.91 6.36 -11.03
CA ASN A 39 7.05 5.54 -11.89
C ASN A 39 6.70 4.23 -11.19
N ILE A 40 5.43 3.82 -11.29
CA ILE A 40 4.97 2.54 -10.74
C ILE A 40 5.56 1.39 -11.57
N LEU A 41 6.41 0.59 -10.94
CA LEU A 41 6.97 -0.65 -11.49
C LEU A 41 6.04 -1.83 -11.25
N PHE A 42 5.41 -1.86 -10.08
CA PHE A 42 4.54 -2.94 -9.66
C PHE A 42 3.40 -2.41 -8.82
N GLN A 43 2.19 -2.90 -9.10
CA GLN A 43 1.03 -2.61 -8.29
C GLN A 43 0.25 -3.90 -8.04
N THR A 44 0.01 -4.21 -6.77
CA THR A 44 -0.96 -5.23 -6.36
C THR A 44 -2.15 -4.58 -5.65
N GLY A 45 -3.25 -5.31 -5.59
CA GLY A 45 -4.49 -4.83 -5.00
C GLY A 45 -5.52 -4.54 -6.06
N SER A 46 -6.46 -5.49 -6.19
CA SER A 46 -7.71 -5.20 -6.88
C SER A 46 -8.46 -4.22 -5.98
N MET A 47 -8.30 -2.92 -6.24
CA MET A 47 -9.33 -1.97 -5.84
C MET A 47 -10.54 -2.25 -6.75
N ALA A 48 -11.28 -3.31 -6.45
CA ALA A 48 -12.60 -3.55 -7.01
C ALA A 48 -13.60 -2.57 -6.39
#